data_AF-A0A9E5KI00-F1
#
_entry.id   AF-A0A9E5KI00-F1
#
_cell.length_a   1.000
_cell.length_b   1.000
_cell.length_c   1.000
_cell.angle_alpha   90.00
_cell.angle_beta   90.00
_cell.angle_gamma   90.00
#
_symmetry.space_group_name_H-M   'P 1'
#
loop_
_entity.id
_entity.type
_entity.pdbx_description
1 polymer ?
#
loop_
_entity_poly.entity_id
_entity_poly.type
_entity_poly.pdbx_seq_one_letter_code
_entity_poly.pdbx_strand_id
1 'polypeptide(L)'
;MFAQPLFTQLHASGLSSLCLFKPLSVRFKALALTALLSLVTPWAQSQPKENSTLQLDEAPRIAFHAQTTWIGQSKPAFNTPTPYSESAYMLSPLAEQGFSMTVTADVGLRLWKGAQLHINPESARGASLSKSLGTASIPNGELQRGANMAWSSYRARMFLMQRWSGDGDTVDIEPDFNEMGGKASANRWTLVAGNFSLLDFFDANPYSKDPRSQFMNWSFLTHGAWDYAADARGYTQGVMLDYTTPTWALRFARTAVPVESNGYALDEALGIHYGDQIEFETDLPLRLQHGPMRGSIIYYRNKAQMFTYKDAAQIAGIASTDYLSIPRSEQTKTGYGITLMAPFDEEAGVFFRYSKNDGNFEQYNFVEIDQQITSAQAAKGFL
;
A
#
# COMPACT_ATOMS: atom_id res chain seq x y z
N MET A 1 -6.67 43.54 47.07
CA MET A 1 -7.14 44.14 48.33
C MET A 1 -7.00 43.05 49.39
N PHE A 2 -6.09 43.27 50.35
CA PHE A 2 -5.82 42.64 51.67
C PHE A 2 -6.73 41.47 52.13
N ALA A 3 -6.29 40.40 52.81
CA ALA A 3 -5.16 40.24 53.73
C ALA A 3 -4.80 38.74 53.97
N GLN A 4 -3.54 38.45 54.32
CA GLN A 4 -3.13 37.32 55.19
C GLN A 4 -3.30 37.71 56.67
N PRO A 5 -3.28 36.78 57.64
CA PRO A 5 -2.03 36.49 58.41
C PRO A 5 -1.96 35.01 58.92
N LEU A 6 -0.94 34.42 59.57
CA LEU A 6 0.44 34.72 60.01
C LEU A 6 1.10 33.36 60.42
N PHE A 7 2.40 33.15 60.10
CA PHE A 7 3.53 32.58 60.90
C PHE A 7 3.51 31.11 61.37
N THR A 8 4.65 30.38 61.46
CA THR A 8 5.92 30.74 62.13
C THR A 8 7.16 29.98 61.59
N GLN A 9 8.32 30.62 61.76
CA GLN A 9 9.71 30.30 61.38
C GLN A 9 10.43 29.22 62.23
N LEU A 10 11.56 28.70 61.70
CA LEU A 10 12.95 28.76 62.25
C LEU A 10 13.91 28.08 61.25
N HIS A 11 14.78 28.77 60.47
CA HIS A 11 16.18 29.21 60.74
C HIS A 11 17.11 28.09 61.28
N ALA A 12 18.36 27.87 60.85
CA ALA A 12 19.30 28.65 60.03
C ALA A 12 20.52 27.80 59.58
N SER A 13 21.25 28.33 58.57
CA SER A 13 22.73 28.31 58.35
C SER A 13 23.46 26.97 58.21
N GLY A 14 24.41 26.75 57.30
CA GLY A 14 25.13 27.60 56.36
C GLY A 14 26.47 26.93 55.96
N LEU A 15 27.04 27.39 54.84
CA LEU A 15 28.47 27.38 54.46
C LEU A 15 29.17 26.07 53.99
N SER A 16 29.49 26.11 52.69
CA SER A 16 30.85 26.03 52.12
C SER A 16 31.51 24.70 51.72
N SER A 17 31.99 24.75 50.47
CA SER A 17 33.27 24.25 49.94
C SER A 17 33.37 22.84 49.31
N LEU A 18 33.85 22.90 48.07
CA LEU A 18 34.50 21.91 47.21
C LEU A 18 35.12 20.70 47.94
N CYS A 19 34.87 19.50 47.39
CA CYS A 19 35.87 18.45 47.25
C CYS A 19 35.60 17.59 46.00
N LEU A 20 36.67 17.37 45.23
CA LEU A 20 36.81 16.42 44.13
C LEU A 20 36.37 15.00 44.53
N PHE A 21 35.73 14.23 43.65
CA PHE A 21 35.92 12.77 43.59
C PHE A 21 35.70 12.18 42.17
N LYS A 22 36.60 11.24 41.84
CA LYS A 22 36.79 10.46 40.61
C LYS A 22 35.68 9.38 40.38
N PRO A 23 35.63 8.73 39.20
CA PRO A 23 34.51 7.89 38.79
C PRO A 23 34.56 6.49 39.42
N LEU A 24 33.38 5.96 39.81
CA LEU A 24 33.24 4.57 40.24
C LEU A 24 32.68 3.72 39.10
N SER A 25 33.49 2.73 38.73
CA SER A 25 33.12 1.62 37.87
C SER A 25 32.17 0.68 38.62
N VAL A 26 31.05 0.32 38.01
CA VAL A 26 30.18 -0.75 38.51
C VAL A 26 30.14 -1.86 37.47
N ARG A 27 30.82 -2.95 37.81
CA ARG A 27 30.77 -4.24 37.13
C ARG A 27 29.42 -4.90 37.42
N PHE A 28 28.62 -5.17 36.40
CA PHE A 28 27.51 -6.12 36.50
C PHE A 28 28.02 -7.51 36.08
N LYS A 29 28.04 -8.44 37.04
CA LYS A 29 28.10 -9.88 36.78
C LYS A 29 26.76 -10.50 37.18
N ALA A 30 26.28 -11.36 36.28
CA ALA A 30 25.30 -12.44 36.46
C ALA A 30 23.82 -12.04 36.54
N LEU A 31 23.05 -12.42 35.52
CA LEU A 31 22.47 -13.76 35.47
C LEU A 31 22.20 -14.18 34.02
N ALA A 32 22.65 -15.38 33.69
CA ALA A 32 22.36 -16.09 32.45
C ALA A 32 21.04 -16.85 32.63
N LEU A 33 20.09 -16.68 31.70
CA LEU A 33 19.17 -17.74 31.29
C LEU A 33 18.37 -17.33 30.04
N THR A 34 18.85 -17.75 28.86
CA THR A 34 18.08 -18.23 27.69
C THR A 34 19.10 -18.40 26.54
N ALA A 35 19.59 -19.63 26.36
CA ALA A 35 19.15 -20.54 25.30
C ALA A 35 19.67 -20.07 23.92
N LEU A 36 20.87 -20.50 23.54
CA LEU A 36 21.07 -21.63 22.61
C LEU A 36 20.16 -21.53 21.37
N LEU A 37 20.62 -20.81 20.35
CA LEU A 37 20.64 -21.23 18.94
C LEU A 37 21.27 -20.09 18.10
N SER A 38 22.55 -19.85 18.31
CA SER A 38 23.40 -19.12 17.37
C SER A 38 24.73 -19.84 17.30
N LEU A 39 25.28 -19.95 16.08
CA LEU A 39 26.48 -20.71 15.69
C LEU A 39 26.24 -22.12 15.13
N VAL A 40 25.45 -22.21 14.04
CA VAL A 40 25.92 -22.87 12.81
C VAL A 40 25.36 -22.08 11.62
N THR A 41 26.11 -21.10 11.12
CA THR A 41 25.91 -20.63 9.74
C THR A 41 27.02 -21.28 8.90
N PRO A 42 26.77 -22.42 8.24
CA PRO A 42 27.50 -22.68 7.02
C PRO A 42 27.14 -21.54 6.08
N TRP A 43 28.12 -21.05 5.34
CA TRP A 43 27.89 -20.14 4.23
C TRP A 43 26.69 -20.65 3.43
N ALA A 44 25.63 -19.84 3.34
CA ALA A 44 24.51 -20.11 2.46
C ALA A 44 25.03 -19.88 1.04
N GLN A 45 25.77 -20.87 0.54
CA GLN A 45 25.93 -21.10 -0.87
C GLN A 45 24.51 -21.16 -1.42
N SER A 46 24.16 -20.21 -2.29
CA SER A 46 22.91 -20.21 -3.02
C SER A 46 22.80 -21.56 -3.72
N GLN A 47 22.07 -22.47 -3.09
CA GLN A 47 21.70 -23.72 -3.74
C GLN A 47 20.93 -23.31 -4.98
N PRO A 48 21.27 -23.84 -6.17
CA PRO A 48 20.44 -23.61 -7.34
C PRO A 48 19.01 -23.96 -6.95
N LYS A 49 18.04 -23.10 -7.29
CA LYS A 49 16.62 -23.44 -7.21
C LYS A 49 16.47 -24.73 -8.00
N GLU A 50 16.42 -25.85 -7.29
CA GLU A 50 16.12 -27.14 -7.88
C GLU A 50 14.65 -27.04 -8.28
N ASN A 51 14.42 -26.67 -9.55
CA ASN A 51 13.14 -26.74 -10.21
C ASN A 51 12.76 -28.23 -10.27
N SER A 52 12.32 -28.77 -9.14
CA SER A 52 11.49 -29.95 -9.09
C SER A 52 10.12 -29.53 -9.61
N THR A 53 10.04 -29.34 -10.92
CA THR A 53 8.77 -29.38 -11.64
C THR A 53 8.23 -30.79 -11.48
N LEU A 54 7.49 -31.01 -10.39
CA LEU A 54 6.42 -31.99 -10.39
C LEU A 54 5.50 -31.55 -11.53
N GLN A 55 5.70 -32.14 -12.71
CA GLN A 55 4.77 -32.04 -13.83
C GLN A 55 3.48 -32.71 -13.38
N LEU A 56 2.65 -31.92 -12.70
CA LEU A 56 1.26 -32.23 -12.48
C LEU A 56 0.59 -32.05 -13.84
N ASP A 57 0.39 -33.16 -14.56
CA ASP A 57 -0.36 -33.20 -15.82
C ASP A 57 -1.78 -32.62 -15.68
N GLU A 58 -2.28 -32.50 -14.44
CA GLU A 58 -3.52 -31.82 -14.08
C GLU A 58 -3.23 -30.73 -13.04
N ALA A 59 -3.55 -29.47 -13.36
CA ALA A 59 -3.31 -28.34 -12.46
C ALA A 59 -3.99 -28.57 -11.08
N PRO A 60 -3.34 -28.21 -9.96
CA PRO A 60 -3.78 -28.61 -8.61
C PRO A 60 -5.15 -28.03 -8.27
N ARG A 61 -6.09 -28.86 -7.77
CA ARG A 61 -7.46 -28.40 -7.43
C ARG A 61 -7.52 -27.43 -6.26
N ILE A 62 -6.51 -27.45 -5.39
CA ILE A 62 -6.38 -26.61 -4.21
C ILE A 62 -4.95 -26.05 -4.22
N ALA A 63 -4.79 -24.75 -3.96
CA ALA A 63 -3.50 -24.13 -3.73
C ALA A 63 -3.51 -23.41 -2.38
N PHE A 64 -2.34 -23.37 -1.76
CA PHE A 64 -2.12 -22.65 -0.52
C PHE A 64 -0.84 -21.84 -0.63
N HIS A 65 -0.96 -20.53 -0.47
CA HIS A 65 0.18 -19.63 -0.33
C HIS A 65 0.10 -18.93 1.03
N ALA A 66 1.26 -18.56 1.57
CA ALA A 66 1.34 -17.75 2.76
C ALA A 66 2.50 -16.77 2.62
N GLN A 67 2.26 -15.53 3.02
CA GLN A 67 3.25 -14.47 3.00
C GLN A 67 3.28 -13.78 4.35
N THR A 68 4.48 -13.50 4.82
CA THR A 68 4.71 -12.63 5.98
C THR A 68 5.68 -11.54 5.56
N THR A 69 5.33 -10.30 5.85
CA THR A 69 6.19 -9.17 5.56
C THR A 69 6.39 -8.35 6.82
N TRP A 70 7.64 -7.96 7.08
CA TRP A 70 8.01 -7.04 8.13
C TRP A 70 8.86 -5.93 7.53
N ILE A 71 8.48 -4.68 7.76
CA ILE A 71 9.23 -3.51 7.32
C ILE A 71 9.50 -2.63 8.52
N GLY A 72 10.78 -2.43 8.83
CA GLY A 72 11.24 -1.48 9.84
C GLY A 72 11.63 -0.15 9.21
N GLN A 73 11.29 0.95 9.87
CA GLN A 73 11.66 2.29 9.46
C GLN A 73 12.22 3.07 10.63
N SER A 74 13.16 3.96 10.34
CA SER A 74 13.65 4.92 11.30
C SER A 74 13.85 6.26 10.63
N LYS A 75 13.60 7.33 11.39
CA LYS A 75 14.05 8.67 11.01
C LYS A 75 14.92 9.25 12.11
N PRO A 76 16.04 9.91 11.75
CA PRO A 76 16.81 10.68 12.71
C PRO A 76 16.01 11.92 13.16
N ALA A 77 16.43 12.52 14.27
CA ALA A 77 15.94 13.83 14.63
C ALA A 77 16.40 14.87 13.59
N PHE A 78 15.58 15.89 13.37
CA PHE A 78 15.90 17.01 12.49
C PHE A 78 15.38 18.31 13.08
N ASN A 79 15.98 19.42 12.65
CA ASN A 79 15.59 20.75 13.11
C ASN A 79 14.42 21.27 12.26
N THR A 80 13.41 21.82 12.92
CA THR A 80 12.30 22.54 12.27
C THR A 80 12.10 23.87 12.99
N PRO A 81 11.74 24.96 12.29
CA PRO A 81 11.37 26.21 12.94
C PRO A 81 10.21 26.00 13.93
N THR A 82 10.25 26.71 15.06
CA THR A 82 9.26 26.63 16.16
C THR A 82 7.78 26.72 15.77
N PRO A 83 7.33 27.58 14.84
CA PRO A 83 5.90 27.63 14.47
C PRO A 83 5.40 26.34 13.80
N TYR A 84 6.30 25.50 13.29
CA TYR A 84 5.94 24.23 12.65
C TYR A 84 5.97 23.06 13.63
N SER A 85 6.84 23.08 14.66
CA SER A 85 6.91 21.99 15.65
C SER A 85 5.68 21.85 16.55
N GLU A 86 4.80 22.85 16.59
CA GLU A 86 3.60 22.87 17.44
C GLU A 86 2.30 22.44 16.70
N SER A 87 2.36 22.20 15.39
CA SER A 87 1.19 21.76 14.61
C SER A 87 0.89 20.27 14.81
N ALA A 88 -0.37 19.93 15.05
CA ALA A 88 -0.84 18.55 15.25
C ALA A 88 -0.74 17.68 13.99
N TYR A 89 -0.58 18.26 12.79
CA TYR A 89 -0.58 17.58 11.50
C TYR A 89 0.80 17.56 10.82
N MET A 90 1.88 17.65 11.60
CA MET A 90 3.24 17.72 11.10
C MET A 90 4.08 16.50 11.44
N LEU A 91 5.15 16.32 10.65
CA LEU A 91 6.16 15.30 10.90
C LEU A 91 6.94 15.71 12.15
N SER A 92 7.02 14.81 13.12
CA SER A 92 7.72 15.05 14.38
C SER A 92 9.21 15.36 14.14
N PRO A 93 9.80 16.38 14.79
CA PRO A 93 11.24 16.65 14.71
C PRO A 93 12.10 15.58 15.39
N LEU A 94 11.52 14.77 16.26
CA LEU A 94 12.27 13.84 17.09
C LEU A 94 12.69 12.61 16.29
N ALA A 95 13.72 11.91 16.77
CA ALA A 95 14.02 10.60 16.23
C ALA A 95 12.83 9.66 16.49
N GLU A 96 12.42 8.90 15.48
CA GLU A 96 11.31 7.96 15.58
C GLU A 96 11.66 6.66 14.87
N GLN A 97 11.06 5.57 15.36
CA GLN A 97 11.05 4.28 14.70
C GLN A 97 9.60 3.91 14.40
N GLY A 98 9.39 3.30 13.25
CA GLY A 98 8.12 2.76 12.82
C GLY A 98 8.32 1.35 12.30
N PHE A 99 7.25 0.59 12.22
CA PHE A 99 7.29 -0.70 11.56
C PHE A 99 5.90 -1.10 11.08
N SER A 100 5.85 -2.02 10.13
CA SER A 100 4.66 -2.78 9.76
C SER A 100 4.96 -4.27 9.80
N MET A 101 3.94 -5.05 10.12
CA MET A 101 3.97 -6.50 10.02
C MET A 101 2.62 -6.98 9.48
N THR A 102 2.65 -7.72 8.39
CA THR A 102 1.50 -8.31 7.72
C THR A 102 1.72 -9.82 7.58
N VAL A 103 0.66 -10.58 7.82
CA VAL A 103 0.62 -12.03 7.62
C VAL A 103 -0.65 -12.35 6.84
N THR A 104 -0.48 -12.93 5.66
CA THR A 104 -1.57 -13.18 4.71
C THR A 104 -1.47 -14.62 4.25
N ALA A 105 -2.59 -15.33 4.26
CA ALA A 105 -2.71 -16.62 3.58
C ALA A 105 -3.56 -16.44 2.32
N ASP A 106 -3.35 -17.28 1.32
CA ASP A 106 -4.21 -17.43 0.14
C ASP A 106 -4.60 -18.90 0.04
N VAL A 107 -5.90 -19.15 0.09
CA VAL A 107 -6.49 -20.46 -0.17
C VAL A 107 -7.24 -20.38 -1.48
N GLY A 108 -6.68 -21.00 -2.51
CA GLY A 108 -7.26 -21.07 -3.85
C GLY A 108 -7.92 -22.41 -4.10
N LEU A 109 -9.09 -22.39 -4.74
CA LEU A 109 -9.86 -23.58 -5.13
C LEU A 109 -10.24 -23.49 -6.59
N ARG A 110 -9.87 -24.49 -7.39
CA ARG A 110 -10.37 -24.61 -8.77
C ARG A 110 -11.74 -25.27 -8.74
N LEU A 111 -12.78 -24.52 -9.13
CA LEU A 111 -14.18 -24.98 -9.02
C LEU A 111 -14.61 -25.76 -10.26
N TRP A 112 -14.37 -25.18 -11.44
CA TRP A 112 -14.62 -25.79 -12.75
C TRP A 112 -13.63 -25.22 -13.77
N LYS A 113 -13.78 -25.56 -15.06
CA LYS A 113 -12.86 -25.11 -16.11
C LYS A 113 -12.77 -23.58 -16.15
N GLY A 114 -11.57 -23.07 -15.87
CA GLY A 114 -11.26 -21.64 -15.86
C GLY A 114 -11.77 -20.89 -14.62
N ALA A 115 -12.45 -21.53 -13.68
CA ALA A 115 -12.94 -20.89 -12.46
C ALA A 115 -12.09 -21.21 -11.25
N GLN A 116 -11.71 -20.16 -10.53
CA GLN A 116 -11.02 -20.24 -9.25
C GLN A 116 -11.67 -19.34 -8.20
N LEU A 117 -11.78 -19.85 -6.98
CA LEU A 117 -12.21 -19.10 -5.81
C LEU A 117 -11.00 -18.91 -4.90
N HIS A 118 -10.77 -17.67 -4.47
CA HIS A 118 -9.70 -17.34 -3.53
C HIS A 118 -10.28 -16.74 -2.26
N ILE A 119 -9.68 -17.08 -1.12
CA ILE A 119 -9.95 -16.46 0.18
C ILE A 119 -8.61 -16.07 0.80
N ASN A 120 -8.47 -14.81 1.20
CA ASN A 120 -7.26 -14.31 1.84
C ASN A 120 -7.58 -13.74 3.22
N PRO A 121 -7.44 -14.52 4.31
CA PRO A 121 -7.37 -13.94 5.64
C PRO A 121 -6.02 -13.22 5.81
N GLU A 122 -6.07 -12.02 6.37
CA GLU A 122 -4.90 -11.18 6.61
C GLU A 122 -4.93 -10.66 8.05
N SER A 123 -3.74 -10.57 8.65
CA SER A 123 -3.56 -9.93 9.95
C SER A 123 -2.43 -8.92 9.85
N ALA A 124 -2.69 -7.70 10.31
CA ALA A 124 -1.73 -6.61 10.25
C ALA A 124 -1.57 -5.93 11.61
N ARG A 125 -0.37 -5.42 11.86
CA ARG A 125 -0.06 -4.47 12.94
C ARG A 125 1.09 -3.56 12.53
N GLY A 126 1.19 -2.40 13.15
CA GLY A 126 2.29 -1.49 12.87
C GLY A 126 2.18 -0.17 13.62
N ALA A 127 3.25 0.59 13.56
CA ALA A 127 3.32 1.96 14.03
C ALA A 127 3.94 2.82 12.92
N SER A 128 3.21 3.84 12.47
CA SER A 128 3.71 4.79 11.48
C SER A 128 4.57 5.88 12.12
N LEU A 129 5.55 6.37 11.35
CA LEU A 129 6.29 7.58 11.72
C LEU A 129 5.31 8.74 11.84
N SER A 130 5.36 9.47 12.96
CA SER A 130 4.48 10.61 13.25
C SER A 130 2.98 10.34 13.01
N LYS A 131 2.50 9.11 13.26
CA LYS A 131 1.10 8.70 13.01
C LYS A 131 0.65 8.91 11.55
N SER A 132 1.58 8.83 10.60
CA SER A 132 1.37 9.11 9.17
C SER A 132 1.04 10.57 8.84
N LEU A 133 1.34 11.51 9.74
CA LEU A 133 1.10 12.94 9.56
C LEU A 133 2.35 13.67 9.04
N GLY A 134 2.14 14.74 8.29
CA GLY A 134 3.18 15.65 7.82
C GLY A 134 4.12 15.11 6.75
N THR A 135 3.81 13.97 6.14
CA THR A 135 4.49 13.46 4.94
C THR A 135 3.60 13.67 3.72
N ALA A 136 4.17 14.12 2.60
CA ALA A 136 3.44 14.21 1.33
C ALA A 136 3.02 12.83 0.77
N SER A 137 3.60 11.76 1.29
CA SER A 137 3.22 10.38 1.00
C SER A 137 3.74 9.46 2.09
N ILE A 138 2.98 8.40 2.39
CA ILE A 138 3.32 7.45 3.45
C ILE A 138 4.58 6.66 3.01
N PRO A 139 5.64 6.64 3.82
CA PRO A 139 6.91 6.04 3.43
C PRO A 139 6.90 4.50 3.47
N ASN A 140 5.82 3.87 3.91
CA ASN A 140 5.69 2.41 4.03
C ASN A 140 4.36 1.92 3.44
N GLY A 141 4.44 1.22 2.31
CA GLY A 141 3.34 0.65 1.54
C GLY A 141 2.55 -0.42 2.26
N GLU A 142 3.16 -1.06 3.26
CA GLU A 142 2.49 -2.08 4.09
C GLU A 142 1.70 -1.49 5.26
N LEU A 143 1.83 -0.19 5.53
CA LEU A 143 1.03 0.45 6.58
C LEU A 143 -0.35 0.80 6.04
N GLN A 144 -1.38 0.23 6.65
CA GLN A 144 -2.76 0.63 6.42
C GLN A 144 -3.06 1.96 7.13
N ARG A 145 -4.07 2.70 6.64
CA ARG A 145 -4.56 3.85 7.40
C ARG A 145 -5.13 3.35 8.74
N GLY A 146 -4.82 4.07 9.81
CA GLY A 146 -5.18 3.65 11.16
C GLY A 146 -4.30 2.53 11.74
N ALA A 147 -3.07 2.38 11.23
CA ALA A 147 -2.09 1.42 11.74
C ALA A 147 -2.06 1.39 13.27
N ASN A 148 -2.21 0.19 13.83
CA ASN A 148 -2.31 -0.05 15.25
C ASN A 148 -1.24 -1.06 15.68
N MET A 149 -0.70 -0.87 16.88
CA MET A 149 0.22 -1.84 17.47
C MET A 149 -0.47 -3.14 17.85
N ALA A 150 -1.78 -3.18 18.05
CA ALA A 150 -2.54 -4.41 18.23
C ALA A 150 -2.72 -5.14 16.88
N TRP A 151 -2.77 -6.47 16.93
CA TRP A 151 -3.14 -7.27 15.76
C TRP A 151 -4.58 -6.99 15.36
N SER A 152 -4.78 -6.68 14.08
CA SER A 152 -6.09 -6.58 13.44
C SER A 152 -6.19 -7.64 12.35
N SER A 153 -7.10 -8.59 12.53
CA SER A 153 -7.39 -9.64 11.55
C SER A 153 -8.65 -9.31 10.76
N TYR A 154 -8.62 -9.53 9.46
CA TYR A 154 -9.72 -9.25 8.54
C TYR A 154 -9.60 -10.12 7.29
N ARG A 155 -10.63 -10.04 6.45
CA ARG A 155 -10.63 -10.62 5.12
C ARG A 155 -10.06 -9.58 4.15
N ALA A 156 -8.87 -9.84 3.62
CA ALA A 156 -8.25 -9.01 2.59
C ALA A 156 -8.94 -9.24 1.23
N ARG A 157 -9.17 -10.50 0.89
CA ARG A 157 -9.80 -10.88 -0.39
C ARG A 157 -10.75 -12.05 -0.23
N MET A 158 -11.79 -12.04 -1.04
CA MET A 158 -12.66 -13.18 -1.31
C MET A 158 -13.35 -12.96 -2.64
N PHE A 159 -12.87 -13.61 -3.69
CA PHE A 159 -13.35 -13.39 -5.04
C PHE A 159 -13.43 -14.68 -5.84
N LEU A 160 -14.39 -14.72 -6.76
CA LEU A 160 -14.44 -15.69 -7.84
C LEU A 160 -13.76 -15.06 -9.06
N MET A 161 -12.81 -15.77 -9.66
CA MET A 161 -12.25 -15.46 -10.96
C MET A 161 -12.70 -16.52 -11.96
N GLN A 162 -13.18 -16.09 -13.12
CA GLN A 162 -13.54 -16.94 -14.25
C GLN A 162 -12.76 -16.50 -15.48
N ARG A 163 -12.07 -17.45 -16.10
CA ARG A 163 -11.32 -17.27 -17.34
C ARG A 163 -11.99 -18.03 -18.48
N TRP A 164 -12.23 -17.35 -19.59
CA TRP A 164 -12.69 -17.98 -20.82
C TRP A 164 -11.61 -17.84 -21.88
N SER A 165 -11.28 -18.96 -22.52
CA SER A 165 -10.35 -18.98 -23.64
C SER A 165 -10.96 -18.26 -24.85
N GLY A 166 -10.17 -17.38 -25.46
CA GLY A 166 -10.38 -16.88 -26.80
C GLY A 166 -9.66 -17.75 -27.84
N ASP A 167 -9.34 -17.14 -28.97
CA ASP A 167 -8.49 -17.69 -30.02
C ASP A 167 -6.99 -17.58 -29.69
N GLY A 168 -6.15 -18.28 -30.43
CA GLY A 168 -4.70 -18.24 -30.26
C GLY A 168 -4.13 -19.32 -29.35
N ASP A 169 -2.80 -19.28 -29.22
CA ASP A 169 -2.01 -20.37 -28.64
C ASP A 169 -2.33 -20.62 -27.18
N THR A 170 -2.06 -21.84 -26.72
CA THR A 170 -2.12 -22.15 -25.29
C THR A 170 -0.84 -21.67 -24.63
N VAL A 171 -0.98 -20.86 -23.59
CA VAL A 171 0.09 -20.36 -22.74
C VAL A 171 -0.02 -20.97 -21.34
N ASP A 172 1.13 -21.20 -20.72
CA ASP A 172 1.20 -21.56 -19.32
C ASP A 172 1.10 -20.28 -18.46
N ILE A 173 0.22 -20.33 -17.46
CA ILE A 173 0.10 -19.33 -16.40
C ILE A 173 0.75 -19.94 -15.18
N GLU A 174 1.79 -19.26 -14.69
CA GLU A 174 2.47 -19.66 -13.46
C GLU A 174 1.54 -19.47 -12.25
N PRO A 175 1.54 -20.41 -11.29
CA PRO A 175 0.83 -20.22 -10.03
C PRO A 175 1.51 -19.12 -9.21
N ASP A 176 0.70 -18.31 -8.54
CA ASP A 176 1.14 -17.24 -7.64
C ASP A 176 0.06 -16.95 -6.60
N PHE A 177 0.32 -16.02 -5.68
CA PHE A 177 -0.69 -15.48 -4.80
C PHE A 177 -1.88 -14.97 -5.63
N ASN A 178 -3.10 -15.42 -5.33
CA ASN A 178 -4.31 -15.09 -6.09
C ASN A 178 -4.39 -15.65 -7.53
N GLU A 179 -3.51 -16.60 -7.91
CA GLU A 179 -3.55 -17.28 -9.21
C GLU A 179 -3.21 -18.78 -9.06
N MET A 180 -4.15 -19.66 -9.43
CA MET A 180 -3.95 -21.11 -9.33
C MET A 180 -3.02 -21.68 -10.40
N GLY A 181 -2.64 -20.88 -11.39
CA GLY A 181 -1.85 -21.27 -12.55
C GLY A 181 -2.57 -22.27 -13.47
N GLY A 182 -1.80 -22.85 -14.39
CA GLY A 182 -2.26 -23.83 -15.37
C GLY A 182 -2.32 -23.26 -16.79
N LYS A 183 -3.02 -23.95 -17.70
CA LYS A 183 -3.06 -23.58 -19.11
C LYS A 183 -4.25 -22.71 -19.46
N ALA A 184 -4.00 -21.65 -20.22
CA ALA A 184 -5.05 -20.78 -20.78
C ALA A 184 -4.72 -20.41 -22.23
N SER A 185 -5.70 -19.85 -22.95
CA SER A 185 -5.40 -19.25 -24.26
C SER A 185 -4.70 -17.90 -24.09
N ALA A 186 -3.80 -17.59 -25.01
CA ALA A 186 -3.11 -16.32 -25.13
C ALA A 186 -4.10 -15.16 -25.18
N ASN A 187 -5.17 -15.29 -25.98
CA ASN A 187 -6.29 -14.36 -25.94
C ASN A 187 -7.33 -14.91 -24.96
N ARG A 188 -7.74 -14.10 -23.98
CA ARG A 188 -8.65 -14.58 -22.93
C ARG A 188 -9.44 -13.45 -22.31
N TRP A 189 -10.65 -13.81 -21.90
CA TRP A 189 -11.45 -13.00 -20.99
C TRP A 189 -11.23 -13.47 -19.56
N THR A 190 -11.05 -12.54 -18.63
CA THR A 190 -11.02 -12.82 -17.18
C THR A 190 -12.04 -11.93 -16.49
N LEU A 191 -13.03 -12.54 -15.83
CA LEU A 191 -13.97 -11.86 -14.94
C LEU A 191 -13.55 -12.13 -13.50
N VAL A 192 -13.50 -11.09 -12.68
CA VAL A 192 -13.32 -11.18 -11.23
C VAL A 192 -14.53 -10.54 -10.55
N ALA A 193 -15.14 -11.24 -9.61
CA ALA A 193 -16.28 -10.74 -8.85
C ALA A 193 -16.12 -11.09 -7.36
N GLY A 194 -16.34 -10.10 -6.50
CA GLY A 194 -16.22 -10.27 -5.05
C GLY A 194 -15.40 -9.14 -4.42
N ASN A 195 -14.64 -9.47 -3.38
CA ASN A 195 -13.76 -8.57 -2.66
C ASN A 195 -12.29 -8.79 -3.05
N PHE A 196 -11.64 -7.74 -3.55
CA PHE A 196 -10.28 -7.78 -4.11
C PHE A 196 -9.63 -6.39 -4.05
N SER A 197 -8.35 -6.28 -4.38
CA SER A 197 -7.72 -4.96 -4.59
C SER A 197 -7.70 -4.61 -6.07
N LEU A 198 -8.05 -3.38 -6.43
CA LEU A 198 -7.89 -2.91 -7.81
C LEU A 198 -6.44 -2.97 -8.27
N LEU A 199 -5.50 -2.81 -7.33
CA LEU A 199 -4.07 -2.89 -7.61
C LEU A 199 -3.65 -4.30 -8.04
N ASP A 200 -4.43 -5.36 -7.75
CA ASP A 200 -4.09 -6.71 -8.22
C ASP A 200 -4.17 -6.81 -9.76
N PHE A 201 -4.99 -5.96 -10.40
CA PHE A 201 -5.36 -6.12 -11.81
C PHE A 201 -4.97 -4.94 -12.71
N PHE A 202 -4.90 -3.73 -12.17
CA PHE A 202 -4.63 -2.50 -12.92
C PHE A 202 -3.20 -1.98 -12.66
N ASP A 203 -2.66 -1.14 -13.55
CA ASP A 203 -1.30 -0.57 -13.48
C ASP A 203 -0.26 -1.68 -13.31
N ALA A 204 -0.30 -2.67 -14.21
CA ALA A 204 0.70 -3.74 -14.25
C ALA A 204 2.08 -3.13 -14.54
N ASN A 205 2.99 -3.23 -13.57
CA ASN A 205 4.34 -2.69 -13.69
C ASN A 205 5.34 -3.61 -12.96
N PRO A 206 6.20 -4.33 -13.69
CA PRO A 206 7.15 -5.27 -13.11
C PRO A 206 8.31 -4.57 -12.37
N TYR A 207 8.45 -3.24 -12.50
CA TYR A 207 9.52 -2.46 -11.91
C TYR A 207 9.06 -1.66 -10.67
N SER A 208 7.75 -1.44 -10.51
CA SER A 208 7.20 -0.65 -9.38
C SER A 208 5.72 -0.92 -9.17
N LYS A 209 5.40 -1.67 -8.12
CA LYS A 209 4.04 -1.99 -7.69
C LYS A 209 4.00 -2.69 -6.33
N ASP A 210 5.03 -3.45 -5.99
CA ASP A 210 5.09 -4.19 -4.73
C ASP A 210 5.97 -3.46 -3.71
N PRO A 211 5.39 -2.85 -2.66
CA PRO A 211 6.16 -2.11 -1.66
C PRO A 211 7.00 -3.03 -0.76
N ARG A 212 6.81 -4.35 -0.86
CA ARG A 212 7.47 -5.35 -0.05
C ARG A 212 8.81 -5.80 -0.63
N SER A 213 8.98 -5.64 -1.94
CA SER A 213 10.18 -6.07 -2.67
C SER A 213 10.80 -4.96 -3.54
N GLN A 214 10.07 -3.87 -3.81
CA GLN A 214 10.51 -2.79 -4.69
C GLN A 214 10.57 -1.45 -3.92
N PHE A 215 9.58 -0.58 -4.09
CA PHE A 215 9.57 0.76 -3.51
C PHE A 215 8.55 0.87 -2.37
N MET A 216 9.02 1.12 -1.15
CA MET A 216 8.16 1.18 0.03
C MET A 216 7.23 2.41 0.04
N ASN A 217 7.51 3.48 -0.68
CA ASN A 217 6.70 4.70 -0.58
C ASN A 217 5.38 4.56 -1.37
N TRP A 218 4.26 4.99 -0.79
CA TRP A 218 2.93 4.92 -1.44
C TRP A 218 2.87 5.60 -2.81
N SER A 219 3.69 6.62 -3.03
CA SER A 219 3.80 7.31 -4.32
C SER A 219 4.34 6.41 -5.44
N PHE A 220 4.96 5.29 -5.12
CA PHE A 220 5.47 4.33 -6.11
C PHE A 220 4.58 3.09 -6.25
N LEU A 221 3.60 2.92 -5.36
CA LEU A 221 2.66 1.80 -5.34
C LEU A 221 1.84 1.77 -6.63
N THR A 222 1.30 2.92 -7.03
CA THR A 222 0.58 3.12 -8.29
C THR A 222 0.57 4.61 -8.66
N HIS A 223 -0.25 5.01 -9.63
CA HIS A 223 -0.60 6.40 -9.90
C HIS A 223 -1.18 7.09 -8.65
N GLY A 224 -0.44 8.00 -8.03
CA GLY A 224 -0.87 8.71 -6.83
C GLY A 224 -2.16 9.51 -7.01
N ALA A 225 -2.41 10.06 -8.21
CA ALA A 225 -3.66 10.76 -8.51
C ALA A 225 -4.83 9.84 -8.86
N TRP A 226 -4.59 8.53 -8.99
CA TRP A 226 -5.67 7.55 -9.11
C TRP A 226 -6.22 7.27 -7.71
N ASP A 227 -7.31 7.96 -7.39
CA ASP A 227 -8.05 7.78 -6.14
C ASP A 227 -8.87 6.49 -6.18
N TYR A 228 -8.22 5.34 -6.43
CA TYR A 228 -8.87 4.07 -6.71
C TYR A 228 -9.83 3.68 -5.57
N ALA A 229 -11.03 3.25 -5.93
CA ALA A 229 -12.06 2.94 -4.95
C ALA A 229 -11.66 1.75 -4.07
N ALA A 230 -11.50 1.98 -2.78
CA ALA A 230 -11.08 1.00 -1.80
C ALA A 230 -11.41 1.47 -0.38
N ASP A 231 -11.57 0.52 0.54
CA ASP A 231 -11.61 0.75 1.97
C ASP A 231 -10.24 1.24 2.49
N ALA A 232 -10.19 1.62 3.77
CA ALA A 232 -8.96 2.10 4.42
C ALA A 232 -7.78 1.10 4.45
N ARG A 233 -8.00 -0.14 4.00
CA ARG A 233 -6.99 -1.20 3.86
C ARG A 233 -6.55 -1.45 2.42
N GLY A 234 -7.17 -0.81 1.44
CA GLY A 234 -6.85 -0.97 0.02
C GLY A 234 -7.66 -2.04 -0.71
N TYR A 235 -8.78 -2.49 -0.13
CA TYR A 235 -9.66 -3.51 -0.70
C TYR A 235 -11.04 -2.96 -1.02
N THR A 236 -11.68 -3.48 -2.07
CA THR A 236 -13.02 -3.07 -2.49
C THR A 236 -13.90 -4.28 -2.79
N GLN A 237 -15.17 -4.05 -3.10
CA GLN A 237 -16.11 -5.05 -3.57
C GLN A 237 -16.69 -4.63 -4.92
N GLY A 238 -16.75 -5.55 -5.87
CA GLY A 238 -17.32 -5.24 -7.18
C GLY A 238 -17.03 -6.29 -8.23
N VAL A 239 -16.93 -5.83 -9.48
CA VAL A 239 -16.66 -6.67 -10.64
C VAL A 239 -15.60 -6.02 -11.52
N MET A 240 -14.66 -6.83 -12.01
CA MET A 240 -13.65 -6.48 -13.00
C MET A 240 -13.76 -7.42 -14.19
N LEU A 241 -13.65 -6.89 -15.40
CA LEU A 241 -13.54 -7.62 -16.65
C LEU A 241 -12.26 -7.21 -17.38
N ASP A 242 -11.45 -8.19 -17.71
CA ASP A 242 -10.21 -8.07 -18.48
C ASP A 242 -10.33 -8.86 -19.78
N TYR A 243 -9.87 -8.27 -20.87
CA TYR A 243 -9.52 -8.98 -22.08
C TYR A 243 -8.04 -8.79 -22.37
N THR A 244 -7.28 -9.89 -22.36
CA THR A 244 -5.84 -9.90 -22.57
C THR A 244 -5.50 -10.61 -23.86
N THR A 245 -4.51 -10.09 -24.59
CA THR A 245 -3.83 -10.70 -25.74
C THR A 245 -2.31 -10.67 -25.52
N PRO A 246 -1.48 -11.27 -26.39
CA PRO A 246 -0.01 -11.19 -26.27
C PRO A 246 0.59 -9.78 -26.29
N THR A 247 -0.07 -8.82 -26.94
CA THR A 247 0.50 -7.48 -27.20
C THR A 247 -0.29 -6.35 -26.59
N TRP A 248 -1.53 -6.58 -26.15
CA TRP A 248 -2.37 -5.58 -25.50
C TRP A 248 -3.41 -6.19 -24.57
N ALA A 249 -3.89 -5.38 -23.62
CA ALA A 249 -4.99 -5.72 -22.73
C ALA A 249 -5.91 -4.53 -22.51
N LEU A 250 -7.19 -4.82 -22.28
CA LEU A 250 -8.20 -3.84 -21.90
C LEU A 250 -8.92 -4.32 -20.64
N ARG A 251 -8.98 -3.47 -19.63
CA ARG A 251 -9.54 -3.77 -18.30
C ARG A 251 -10.60 -2.75 -17.96
N PHE A 252 -11.71 -3.22 -17.41
CA PHE A 252 -12.76 -2.39 -16.85
C PHE A 252 -13.16 -2.92 -15.48
N ALA A 253 -13.42 -2.05 -14.52
CA ALA A 253 -14.02 -2.46 -13.26
C ALA A 253 -15.00 -1.41 -12.74
N ARG A 254 -16.04 -1.90 -12.08
CA ARG A 254 -16.95 -1.10 -11.24
C ARG A 254 -16.90 -1.66 -9.84
N THR A 255 -16.56 -0.81 -8.88
CA THR A 255 -16.29 -1.20 -7.50
C THR A 255 -16.91 -0.23 -6.50
N ALA A 256 -17.09 -0.71 -5.27
CA ALA A 256 -17.68 0.07 -4.19
C ALA A 256 -16.68 1.11 -3.69
N VAL A 257 -17.22 2.27 -3.30
CA VAL A 257 -16.48 3.32 -2.61
C VAL A 257 -16.81 3.27 -1.11
N PRO A 258 -15.97 3.79 -0.22
CA PRO A 258 -16.29 3.95 1.19
C PRO A 258 -17.54 4.79 1.44
N VAL A 259 -18.29 4.47 2.50
CA VAL A 259 -19.42 5.29 2.99
C VAL A 259 -18.94 6.65 3.47
N GLU A 260 -17.77 6.69 4.10
CA GLU A 260 -17.07 7.89 4.56
C GLU A 260 -15.66 7.90 3.97
N SER A 261 -15.10 9.08 3.70
CA SER A 261 -13.75 9.22 3.17
C SER A 261 -12.75 8.39 3.98
N ASN A 262 -12.05 7.49 3.26
CA ASN A 262 -11.03 6.61 3.78
C ASN A 262 -11.50 5.76 4.99
N GLY A 263 -12.77 5.35 4.96
CA GLY A 263 -13.40 4.47 5.94
C GLY A 263 -13.30 2.98 5.60
N TYR A 264 -13.62 2.12 6.57
CA TYR A 264 -13.64 0.65 6.37
C TYR A 264 -14.95 0.15 5.74
N ALA A 265 -16.06 0.83 5.99
CA ALA A 265 -17.36 0.43 5.46
C ALA A 265 -17.50 0.88 4.01
N LEU A 266 -17.82 -0.05 3.12
CA LEU A 266 -18.08 0.21 1.71
C LEU A 266 -19.58 0.44 1.47
N ASP A 267 -19.89 1.34 0.54
CA ASP A 267 -21.25 1.55 0.06
C ASP A 267 -21.63 0.45 -0.94
N GLU A 268 -22.59 -0.39 -0.56
CA GLU A 268 -23.05 -1.52 -1.37
C GLU A 268 -23.95 -1.08 -2.55
N ALA A 269 -24.38 0.19 -2.61
CA ALA A 269 -25.24 0.72 -3.65
C ALA A 269 -24.46 1.05 -4.95
N LEU A 270 -23.84 0.05 -5.58
CA LEU A 270 -23.02 0.16 -6.81
C LEU A 270 -23.72 0.81 -8.02
N GLY A 271 -25.06 0.91 -7.99
CA GLY A 271 -25.84 1.63 -9.01
C GLY A 271 -25.90 3.15 -8.79
N ILE A 272 -25.54 3.62 -7.59
CA ILE A 272 -25.66 5.00 -7.15
C ILE A 272 -24.26 5.59 -6.90
N HIS A 273 -23.48 4.98 -6.02
CA HIS A 273 -22.12 5.35 -5.70
C HIS A 273 -21.16 4.23 -6.10
N TYR A 274 -20.07 4.58 -6.78
CA TYR A 274 -19.17 3.61 -7.38
C TYR A 274 -17.84 4.25 -7.77
N GLY A 275 -16.81 3.42 -7.95
CA GLY A 275 -15.59 3.72 -8.69
C GLY A 275 -15.55 2.91 -9.97
N ASP A 276 -15.59 3.59 -11.12
CA ASP A 276 -15.35 3.01 -12.43
C ASP A 276 -13.90 3.27 -12.83
N GLN A 277 -13.22 2.26 -13.36
CA GLN A 277 -11.90 2.39 -13.97
C GLN A 277 -11.83 1.62 -15.27
N ILE A 278 -11.13 2.20 -16.23
CA ILE A 278 -10.79 1.56 -17.51
C ILE A 278 -9.30 1.76 -17.76
N GLU A 279 -8.60 0.68 -18.08
CA GLU A 279 -7.18 0.70 -18.44
C GLU A 279 -6.96 0.00 -19.77
N PHE A 280 -6.19 0.64 -20.65
CA PHE A 280 -5.66 0.02 -21.86
C PHE A 280 -4.13 -0.05 -21.75
N GLU A 281 -3.58 -1.23 -21.99
CA GLU A 281 -2.15 -1.52 -21.99
C GLU A 281 -1.75 -2.10 -23.36
N THR A 282 -0.60 -1.69 -23.90
CA THR A 282 -0.11 -2.19 -25.19
C THR A 282 1.42 -2.14 -25.28
N ASP A 283 1.98 -3.03 -26.09
CA ASP A 283 3.30 -2.86 -26.66
C ASP A 283 3.33 -1.62 -27.55
N LEU A 284 4.37 -0.81 -27.42
CA LEU A 284 4.64 0.38 -28.21
C LEU A 284 5.49 0.00 -29.44
N PRO A 285 5.45 0.79 -30.54
CA PRO A 285 6.20 0.50 -31.75
C PRO A 285 7.72 0.58 -31.57
N LEU A 286 8.21 1.18 -30.48
CA LEU A 286 9.63 1.27 -30.16
C LEU A 286 10.09 0.00 -29.43
N ARG A 287 11.06 -0.71 -30.03
CA ARG A 287 11.65 -1.93 -29.48
C ARG A 287 13.08 -1.69 -29.03
N LEU A 288 13.41 -2.23 -27.87
CA LEU A 288 14.77 -2.32 -27.33
C LEU A 288 15.31 -3.73 -27.54
N GLN A 289 16.58 -3.95 -27.19
CA GLN A 289 17.24 -5.25 -27.34
C GLN A 289 16.48 -6.40 -26.66
N HIS A 290 15.84 -6.13 -25.51
CA HIS A 290 15.19 -7.14 -24.67
C HIS A 290 13.66 -7.11 -24.73
N GLY A 291 13.07 -6.41 -25.71
CA GLY A 291 11.62 -6.42 -25.92
C GLY A 291 11.05 -5.08 -26.36
N PRO A 292 9.74 -5.04 -26.67
CA PRO A 292 9.04 -3.78 -26.92
C PRO A 292 9.00 -2.95 -25.64
N MET A 293 9.04 -1.62 -25.80
CA MET A 293 8.54 -0.75 -24.74
C MET A 293 7.04 -1.00 -24.56
N ARG A 294 6.53 -0.80 -23.35
CA ARG A 294 5.10 -0.91 -23.04
C ARG A 294 4.54 0.40 -22.54
N GLY A 295 3.27 0.64 -22.85
CA GLY A 295 2.53 1.79 -22.35
C GLY A 295 1.16 1.38 -21.83
N SER A 296 0.71 2.03 -20.77
CA SER A 296 -0.67 1.94 -20.32
C SER A 296 -1.28 3.32 -20.06
N ILE A 297 -2.59 3.41 -20.24
CA ILE A 297 -3.40 4.56 -19.85
C ILE A 297 -4.58 4.05 -19.03
N ILE A 298 -4.80 4.66 -17.88
CA ILE A 298 -5.96 4.43 -17.03
C ILE A 298 -6.78 5.71 -16.92
N TYR A 299 -8.09 5.57 -16.95
CA TYR A 299 -9.05 6.61 -16.59
C TYR A 299 -9.95 6.08 -15.48
N TYR A 300 -10.30 6.94 -14.53
CA TYR A 300 -11.23 6.59 -13.48
C TYR A 300 -12.30 7.67 -13.24
N ARG A 301 -13.42 7.21 -12.69
CA ARG A 301 -14.55 8.02 -12.27
C ARG A 301 -15.11 7.48 -10.97
N ASN A 302 -14.99 8.26 -9.90
CA ASN A 302 -15.62 7.98 -8.63
C ASN A 302 -16.86 8.84 -8.45
N LYS A 303 -17.96 8.21 -8.03
CA LYS A 303 -19.19 8.88 -7.64
C LYS A 303 -19.47 8.55 -6.18
N ALA A 304 -19.40 9.55 -5.30
CA ALA A 304 -19.49 9.38 -3.85
C ALA A 304 -19.99 10.67 -3.18
N GLN A 305 -20.26 10.61 -1.86
CA GLN A 305 -20.59 11.78 -1.06
C GLN A 305 -19.30 12.52 -0.66
N MET A 306 -18.96 13.59 -1.36
CA MET A 306 -17.72 14.35 -1.14
C MET A 306 -18.03 15.83 -0.89
N PHE A 307 -17.17 16.50 -0.12
CA PHE A 307 -17.17 17.96 -0.09
C PHE A 307 -16.28 18.53 -1.19
N THR A 308 -16.50 19.80 -1.54
CA THR A 308 -15.57 20.55 -2.40
C THR A 308 -14.58 21.34 -1.55
N TYR A 309 -13.33 21.45 -2.01
CA TYR A 309 -12.34 22.27 -1.30
C TYR A 309 -12.76 23.75 -1.21
N LYS A 310 -13.62 24.20 -2.13
CA LYS A 310 -14.21 25.53 -2.08
C LYS A 310 -15.14 25.70 -0.87
N ASP A 311 -16.00 24.72 -0.61
CA ASP A 311 -16.90 24.75 0.56
C ASP A 311 -16.10 24.64 1.86
N ALA A 312 -15.08 23.77 1.88
CA ALA A 312 -14.17 23.64 3.01
C ALA A 312 -13.45 24.96 3.33
N ALA A 313 -12.93 25.66 2.31
CA ALA A 313 -12.24 26.94 2.49
C ALA A 313 -13.16 28.05 3.01
N GLN A 314 -14.43 28.07 2.59
CA GLN A 314 -15.41 29.03 3.09
C GLN A 314 -15.72 28.80 4.58
N ILE A 315 -15.82 27.55 5.02
CA ILE A 315 -16.11 27.19 6.41
C ILE A 315 -14.87 27.44 7.31
N ALA A 316 -13.67 27.09 6.85
CA ALA A 316 -12.42 27.30 7.60
C ALA A 316 -12.14 28.78 7.89
N GLY A 317 -12.64 29.70 7.06
CA GLY A 317 -12.56 31.15 7.30
C GLY A 317 -13.52 31.67 8.38
N ILE A 318 -14.49 30.86 8.82
CA ILE A 318 -15.57 31.25 9.74
C ILE A 318 -15.37 30.64 11.14
N ALA A 319 -14.77 29.45 11.24
CA ALA A 319 -14.38 28.85 12.52
C ALA A 319 -13.24 27.83 12.35
N SER A 320 -12.47 27.64 13.43
CA SER A 320 -11.56 26.51 13.61
C SER A 320 -12.41 25.23 13.70
N THR A 321 -12.79 24.64 12.57
CA THR A 321 -13.82 23.59 12.56
C THR A 321 -13.29 22.19 12.29
N ASP A 322 -13.86 21.27 13.06
CA ASP A 322 -13.91 19.83 12.84
C ASP A 322 -14.26 19.49 11.38
N TYR A 323 -13.42 18.69 10.72
CA TYR A 323 -13.58 18.17 9.36
C TYR A 323 -14.95 17.48 9.14
N LEU A 324 -15.52 16.88 10.19
CA LEU A 324 -16.82 16.22 10.12
C LEU A 324 -17.99 17.20 9.91
N SER A 325 -17.79 18.49 10.16
CA SER A 325 -18.82 19.53 9.98
C SER A 325 -18.96 20.03 8.54
N ILE A 326 -18.05 19.65 7.63
CA ILE A 326 -18.09 20.08 6.23
C ILE A 326 -19.22 19.30 5.51
N PRO A 327 -20.22 20.00 4.92
CA PRO A 327 -21.32 19.35 4.24
C PRO A 327 -20.82 18.59 3.00
N ARG A 328 -21.30 17.36 2.85
CA ARG A 328 -21.03 16.50 1.69
C ARG A 328 -22.28 16.38 0.83
N SER A 329 -22.07 16.25 -0.46
CA SER A 329 -23.13 15.93 -1.42
C SER A 329 -22.62 14.94 -2.45
N GLU A 330 -23.52 14.39 -3.25
CA GLU A 330 -23.12 13.52 -4.35
C GLU A 330 -22.25 14.30 -5.34
N GLN A 331 -21.00 13.85 -5.52
CA GLN A 331 -20.03 14.45 -6.44
C GLN A 331 -19.44 13.37 -7.35
N THR A 332 -18.86 13.81 -8.47
CA THR A 332 -18.11 12.96 -9.38
C THR A 332 -16.68 13.44 -9.47
N LYS A 333 -15.72 12.61 -9.03
CA LYS A 333 -14.28 12.85 -9.13
C LYS A 333 -13.70 12.01 -10.25
N THR A 334 -12.84 12.61 -11.07
CA THR A 334 -12.23 11.92 -12.22
C THR A 334 -10.74 12.18 -12.31
N GLY A 335 -10.04 11.28 -12.97
CA GLY A 335 -8.62 11.46 -13.27
C GLY A 335 -8.10 10.38 -14.20
N TYR A 336 -6.81 10.49 -14.51
CA TYR A 336 -6.13 9.57 -15.40
C TYR A 336 -4.67 9.36 -14.99
N GLY A 337 -4.11 8.24 -15.45
CA GLY A 337 -2.72 7.86 -15.30
C GLY A 337 -2.16 7.37 -16.63
N ILE A 338 -0.88 7.62 -16.86
CA ILE A 338 -0.12 7.12 -18.01
C ILE A 338 1.15 6.48 -17.46
N THR A 339 1.43 5.25 -17.88
CA THR A 339 2.67 4.52 -17.57
C THR A 339 3.41 4.23 -18.86
N LEU A 340 4.72 4.42 -18.86
CA LEU A 340 5.65 3.99 -19.91
C LEU A 340 6.73 3.12 -19.27
N MET A 341 7.07 2.01 -19.92
CA MET A 341 8.03 1.03 -19.43
C MET A 341 9.00 0.65 -20.53
N ALA A 342 10.27 0.53 -20.18
CA ALA A 342 11.34 0.12 -21.06
C ALA A 342 12.18 -0.98 -20.40
N PRO A 343 12.21 -2.20 -20.97
CA PRO A 343 13.08 -3.26 -20.49
C PRO A 343 14.53 -3.00 -20.89
N PHE A 344 15.44 -3.16 -19.93
CA PHE A 344 16.88 -3.12 -20.20
C PHE A 344 17.46 -4.52 -20.38
N ASP A 345 16.97 -5.50 -19.62
CA ASP A 345 17.23 -6.93 -19.74
C ASP A 345 16.07 -7.74 -19.09
N GLU A 346 16.26 -9.04 -18.82
CA GLU A 346 15.26 -9.90 -18.18
C GLU A 346 14.99 -9.55 -16.70
N GLU A 347 15.94 -8.88 -16.04
CA GLU A 347 15.95 -8.59 -14.62
C GLU A 347 15.85 -7.10 -14.31
N ALA A 348 16.08 -6.23 -15.29
CA ALA A 348 16.17 -4.79 -15.14
C ALA A 348 15.35 -4.00 -16.16
N GLY A 349 14.91 -2.82 -15.73
CA GLY A 349 14.24 -1.86 -16.60
C GLY A 349 13.93 -0.55 -15.90
N VAL A 350 13.26 0.32 -16.64
CA VAL A 350 12.85 1.65 -16.19
C VAL A 350 11.36 1.85 -16.44
N PHE A 351 10.73 2.62 -15.58
CA PHE A 351 9.39 3.12 -15.83
C PHE A 351 9.31 4.64 -15.62
N PHE A 352 8.31 5.22 -16.25
CA PHE A 352 7.84 6.58 -16.05
C PHE A 352 6.32 6.55 -15.88
N ARG A 353 5.81 7.25 -14.86
CA ARG A 353 4.38 7.50 -14.68
C ARG A 353 4.10 8.99 -14.61
N TYR A 354 2.98 9.35 -15.19
CA TYR A 354 2.30 10.62 -14.96
C TYR A 354 0.87 10.33 -14.52
N SER A 355 0.34 11.10 -13.55
CA SER A 355 -1.08 11.02 -13.22
C SER A 355 -1.62 12.37 -12.78
N LYS A 356 -2.92 12.58 -13.01
CA LYS A 356 -3.63 13.79 -12.62
C LYS A 356 -5.12 13.52 -12.36
N ASN A 357 -5.69 14.18 -11.37
CA ASN A 357 -7.13 14.23 -11.11
C ASN A 357 -7.65 15.69 -11.19
N ASP A 358 -8.96 15.88 -11.01
CA ASP A 358 -9.60 17.20 -11.09
C ASP A 358 -9.27 18.16 -9.92
N GLY A 359 -8.75 17.66 -8.80
CA GLY A 359 -8.31 18.44 -7.63
C GLY A 359 -9.40 19.28 -6.95
N ASN A 360 -10.68 19.04 -7.23
CA ASN A 360 -11.77 19.88 -6.73
C ASN A 360 -12.43 19.34 -5.45
N PHE A 361 -12.30 18.04 -5.23
CA PHE A 361 -13.01 17.30 -4.20
C PHE A 361 -12.05 16.69 -3.19
N GLU A 362 -12.58 16.48 -1.98
CA GLU A 362 -11.98 15.65 -0.93
C GLU A 362 -11.23 14.43 -1.50
N GLN A 363 -10.02 14.18 -1.01
CA GLN A 363 -9.36 12.90 -1.27
C GLN A 363 -10.14 11.81 -0.54
N TYR A 364 -10.60 10.80 -1.28
CA TYR A 364 -11.67 9.94 -0.77
C TYR A 364 -11.23 8.52 -0.42
N ASN A 365 -10.32 7.91 -1.19
CA ASN A 365 -9.96 6.50 -1.02
C ASN A 365 -8.48 6.31 -0.68
N PHE A 366 -7.57 6.93 -1.44
CA PHE A 366 -6.15 6.56 -1.44
C PHE A 366 -5.23 7.59 -0.76
N VAL A 367 -4.49 8.39 -1.53
CA VAL A 367 -3.43 9.30 -1.05
C VAL A 367 -3.70 10.73 -1.51
N GLU A 368 -3.33 11.73 -0.70
CA GLU A 368 -3.55 13.15 -0.98
C GLU A 368 -2.57 13.67 -2.05
N ILE A 369 -2.75 13.22 -3.29
CA ILE A 369 -1.95 13.59 -4.46
C ILE A 369 -2.89 13.87 -5.63
N ASP A 370 -2.93 15.12 -6.11
CA ASP A 370 -3.76 15.47 -7.28
C ASP A 370 -3.00 15.38 -8.60
N GLN A 371 -1.68 15.49 -8.55
CA GLN A 371 -0.82 15.39 -9.72
C GLN A 371 0.52 14.79 -9.32
N GLN A 372 1.03 13.88 -10.16
CA GLN A 372 2.25 13.16 -9.87
C GLN A 372 3.07 12.89 -11.13
N ILE A 373 4.39 12.98 -10.98
CA ILE A 373 5.37 12.37 -11.88
C ILE A 373 6.24 11.44 -11.04
N THR A 374 6.42 10.21 -11.49
CA THR A 374 7.37 9.27 -10.87
C THR A 374 8.14 8.51 -11.92
N SER A 375 9.41 8.26 -11.67
CA SER A 375 10.20 7.34 -12.46
C SER A 375 11.19 6.63 -11.56
N ALA A 376 11.52 5.39 -11.89
CA ALA A 376 12.66 4.72 -11.31
C ALA A 376 13.18 3.62 -12.23
N GLN A 377 14.41 3.22 -11.97
CA GLN A 377 15.03 2.04 -12.53
C GLN A 377 15.02 0.95 -11.46
N ALA A 378 14.68 -0.27 -11.85
CA ALA A 378 14.72 -1.43 -10.98
C ALA A 378 15.57 -2.51 -11.66
N ALA A 379 16.37 -3.22 -10.88
CA ALA A 379 17.14 -4.38 -11.33
C ALA A 379 17.03 -5.46 -10.25
N LYS A 380 16.71 -6.69 -10.66
CA LYS A 380 16.79 -7.86 -9.78
C LYS A 380 18.26 -8.28 -9.71
N GLY A 381 18.80 -8.40 -8.50
CA GLY A 381 20.19 -8.78 -8.29
C GLY A 381 20.58 -8.77 -6.81
N PHE A 382 21.50 -9.65 -6.44
CA PHE A 382 22.09 -9.66 -5.10
C PHE A 382 23.10 -8.51 -4.99
N LEU A 383 22.91 -7.61 -4.02
CA LEU A 383 23.95 -6.68 -3.59
C LEU A 383 25.08 -7.41 -2.85
#